data_AF-A0A0K8QA94-F1
#
_entry.id   AF-A0A0K8QA94-F1
#
_cell.length_a   1.000
_cell.length_b   1.000
_cell.length_c   1.000
_cell.angle_alpha   90.00
_cell.angle_beta   90.00
_cell.angle_gamma   90.00
#
_symmetry.space_group_name_H-M   'P 1'
#
loop_
_entity.id
_entity.type
_entity.pdbx_description
1 polymer ?
#
loop_
_entity_poly.entity_id
_entity_poly.type
_entity_poly.pdbx_seq_one_letter_code
_entity_poly.pdbx_strand_id
1 'polypeptide(L)'
;LGHKGLRTTAASGLFYNYGFFTVLAFTPFILGMDAYGIGGVFFGWGVAVGHSVPAVVVLVVVSGALLGINNTIYTELAMGVSDSPRPVASAGYNFVRWMGGALAPFAAAQLGEHFGPQVPFFAGAAAMVVAIGIAFSGRRYLTAHEPHVV
;
A
#
# COMPACT_ATOMS: atom_id res chain seq x y z
N LEU A 1 -19.58 -0.84 -10.45
CA LEU A 1 -18.67 0.33 -10.29
C LEU A 1 -18.99 1.35 -11.39
N GLY A 2 -20.08 2.11 -11.23
CA GLY A 2 -20.60 2.99 -12.30
C GLY A 2 -19.82 4.30 -12.48
N HIS A 3 -19.06 4.76 -11.47
CA HIS A 3 -18.43 6.07 -11.48
C HIS A 3 -16.92 5.99 -11.73
N LYS A 4 -16.42 6.80 -12.68
CA LYS A 4 -15.01 6.76 -13.13
C LYS A 4 -14.04 7.19 -12.04
N GLY A 5 -14.40 8.18 -11.22
CA GLY A 5 -13.57 8.67 -10.12
C GLY A 5 -13.33 7.63 -9.01
N LEU A 6 -14.38 6.91 -8.60
CA LEU A 6 -14.26 5.88 -7.56
C LEU A 6 -13.35 4.73 -8.02
N ARG A 7 -13.44 4.36 -9.30
CA ARG A 7 -12.59 3.32 -9.90
C ARG A 7 -11.12 3.74 -9.92
N THR A 8 -10.82 4.99 -10.26
CA THR A 8 -9.43 5.47 -10.30
C THR A 8 -8.79 5.50 -8.92
N THR A 9 -9.52 5.98 -7.90
CA THR A 9 -9.00 6.02 -6.52
C THR A 9 -8.81 4.61 -5.94
N ALA A 10 -9.79 3.72 -6.16
CA ALA A 10 -9.70 2.32 -5.72
C ALA A 10 -8.55 1.56 -6.42
N ALA A 11 -8.36 1.76 -7.73
CA ALA A 11 -7.28 1.15 -8.47
C ALA A 11 -5.91 1.65 -8.01
N SER A 12 -5.74 2.96 -7.79
CA SER A 12 -4.51 3.51 -7.23
C SER A 12 -4.21 2.92 -5.85
N GLY A 13 -5.22 2.82 -4.98
CA GLY A 13 -5.09 2.21 -3.65
C GLY A 13 -4.69 0.73 -3.70
N LEU A 14 -5.21 -0.03 -4.67
CA LEU A 14 -4.84 -1.44 -4.90
C LEU A 14 -3.35 -1.58 -5.23
N PHE A 15 -2.85 -0.82 -6.21
CA PHE A 15 -1.45 -0.92 -6.64
C PHE A 15 -0.48 -0.37 -5.59
N TYR A 16 -0.87 0.69 -4.87
CA TYR A 16 -0.12 1.20 -3.73
C TYR A 16 0.04 0.13 -2.64
N ASN A 17 -1.07 -0.49 -2.22
CA ASN A 17 -1.04 -1.55 -1.22
C ASN A 17 -0.24 -2.76 -1.72
N TYR A 18 -0.41 -3.15 -2.99
CA TYR A 18 0.36 -4.25 -3.56
C TYR A 18 1.87 -4.01 -3.43
N GLY A 19 2.37 -2.87 -3.91
CA GLY A 19 3.79 -2.53 -3.83
C GLY A 19 4.32 -2.47 -2.39
N PHE A 20 3.55 -1.86 -1.48
CA PHE A 20 3.91 -1.77 -0.07
C PHE A 20 4.02 -3.15 0.61
N PHE A 21 2.99 -3.99 0.45
CA PHE A 21 2.98 -5.33 1.06
C PHE A 21 3.98 -6.28 0.41
N THR A 22 4.27 -6.14 -0.89
CA THR A 22 5.32 -6.92 -1.55
C THR A 22 6.68 -6.66 -0.93
N VAL A 23 7.04 -5.40 -0.70
CA VAL A 23 8.32 -5.06 -0.05
C VAL A 23 8.33 -5.59 1.39
N LEU A 24 7.28 -5.31 2.16
CA LEU A 24 7.20 -5.73 3.56
C LEU A 24 7.29 -7.26 3.72
N ALA A 25 6.57 -8.01 2.89
CA ALA A 25 6.54 -9.47 2.96
C ALA A 25 7.82 -10.12 2.44
N PHE A 26 8.42 -9.59 1.37
CA PHE A 26 9.52 -10.26 0.67
C PHE A 26 10.93 -9.86 1.17
N THR A 27 11.07 -8.74 1.87
CA THR A 27 12.36 -8.27 2.43
C THR A 27 13.13 -9.33 3.24
N PRO A 28 12.53 -10.08 4.19
CA PRO A 28 13.26 -11.08 4.96
C PRO A 28 13.70 -12.30 4.15
N PHE A 29 12.97 -12.66 3.08
CA PHE A 29 13.25 -13.84 2.27
C PHE A 29 14.44 -13.67 1.33
N ILE A 30 14.80 -12.42 0.98
CA ILE A 30 15.96 -12.15 0.11
C ILE A 30 17.29 -12.49 0.78
N LEU A 31 17.30 -12.63 2.11
CA LEU A 31 18.52 -12.84 2.89
C LEU A 31 19.09 -14.26 2.68
N GLY A 32 18.37 -15.15 2.00
CA GLY A 32 18.83 -16.51 1.65
C GLY A 32 19.10 -17.38 2.88
N MET A 33 18.58 -16.98 4.04
CA MET A 33 18.80 -17.67 5.31
C MET A 33 17.71 -18.70 5.57
N ASP A 34 18.10 -19.76 6.27
CA ASP A 34 17.16 -20.75 6.80
C ASP A 34 16.18 -20.11 7.83
N ALA A 35 15.10 -20.81 8.18
CA ALA A 35 14.06 -20.32 9.09
C ALA A 35 14.63 -19.78 10.41
N TYR A 36 15.66 -20.43 10.95
CA TYR A 36 16.37 -19.97 12.15
C TYR A 36 17.16 -18.67 11.93
N GLY A 37 17.75 -18.47 10.75
CA GLY A 37 18.47 -17.24 10.41
C GLY A 37 17.55 -16.06 10.18
N ILE A 38 16.39 -16.29 9.53
CA ILE A 38 15.32 -15.27 9.45
C ILE A 38 14.82 -14.91 10.85
N GLY A 39 14.58 -15.90 11.72
CA GLY A 39 14.22 -15.68 13.12
C GLY A 39 15.28 -14.88 13.89
N GLY A 40 16.56 -15.18 13.66
CA GLY A 40 17.70 -14.45 14.21
C GLY A 40 17.76 -12.99 13.75
N VAL A 41 17.42 -12.69 12.49
CA VAL A 41 17.35 -11.31 11.99
C VAL A 41 16.21 -10.54 12.64
N PHE A 42 15.02 -11.10 12.77
CA PHE A 42 13.93 -10.44 13.49
C PHE A 42 14.27 -10.21 14.97
N PHE A 43 14.91 -11.19 15.62
CA PHE A 43 15.40 -11.05 16.99
C PHE A 43 16.47 -9.96 17.11
N GLY A 44 17.47 -9.96 16.23
CA GLY A 44 18.54 -8.96 16.16
C GLY A 44 18.00 -7.56 15.85
N TRP A 45 16.99 -7.43 15.00
CA TRP A 45 16.28 -6.17 14.75
C TRP A 45 15.57 -5.68 16.02
N GLY A 46 14.90 -6.57 16.75
CA GLY A 46 14.31 -6.26 18.05
C GLY A 46 15.33 -5.77 19.08
N VAL A 47 16.51 -6.41 19.15
CA VAL A 47 17.60 -5.97 20.02
C VAL A 47 18.21 -4.64 19.56
N ALA A 48 18.43 -4.45 18.25
CA ALA A 48 18.93 -3.20 17.67
C ALA A 48 17.96 -2.03 17.89
N VAL A 49 16.65 -2.29 17.81
CA VAL A 49 15.60 -1.34 18.20
C VAL A 49 15.72 -0.99 19.69
N GLY A 50 16.01 -1.97 20.54
CA GLY A 50 16.28 -1.79 21.96
C GLY A 50 17.50 -0.90 22.28
N HIS A 51 18.48 -0.81 21.38
CA HIS A 51 19.66 0.05 21.57
C HIS A 51 19.38 1.54 21.35
N SER A 52 18.41 1.90 20.49
CA SER A 52 18.11 3.29 20.13
C SER A 52 16.61 3.59 20.20
N VAL A 53 15.99 3.19 21.31
CA VAL A 53 14.54 3.34 21.57
C VAL A 53 14.00 4.72 21.19
N PRO A 54 14.64 5.87 21.54
CA PRO A 54 14.11 7.18 21.18
C PRO A 54 14.06 7.42 19.67
N ALA A 55 15.09 6.99 18.93
CA ALA A 55 15.16 7.17 17.48
C ALA A 55 14.10 6.31 16.78
N VAL A 56 13.93 5.06 17.21
CA VAL A 56 12.91 4.17 16.65
C VAL A 56 11.51 4.69 16.95
N VAL A 57 11.25 5.17 18.17
CA VAL A 57 9.96 5.79 18.51
C VAL A 57 9.66 6.96 17.59
N VAL A 58 10.63 7.87 17.39
CA VAL A 58 10.45 9.01 16.46
C VAL A 58 10.17 8.54 15.04
N LEU A 59 10.94 7.58 14.53
CA LEU A 59 10.76 7.05 13.17
C LEU A 59 9.41 6.36 12.99
N VAL A 60 8.95 5.58 13.97
CA VAL A 60 7.64 4.91 13.95
C VAL A 60 6.52 5.93 14.01
N VAL A 61 6.61 6.95 14.88
CA VAL A 61 5.61 8.01 14.99
C VAL A 61 5.51 8.81 13.70
N VAL A 62 6.65 9.23 13.13
CA VAL A 62 6.69 9.97 11.87
C VAL A 62 6.14 9.12 10.72
N SER A 63 6.56 7.87 10.61
CA SER A 63 6.07 6.95 9.57
C SER A 63 4.56 6.70 9.71
N GLY A 64 4.09 6.47 10.94
CA GLY A 64 2.67 6.27 11.25
C GLY A 64 1.83 7.51 10.93
N ALA A 65 2.33 8.70 11.23
CA ALA A 65 1.66 9.95 10.86
C ALA A 65 1.55 10.11 9.34
N LEU A 66 2.63 9.87 8.60
CA LEU A 66 2.65 9.96 7.13
C LEU A 66 1.72 8.92 6.49
N LEU A 67 1.74 7.67 6.96
CA LEU A 67 0.83 6.61 6.50
C LEU A 67 -0.63 6.93 6.84
N GLY A 68 -0.89 7.51 8.01
CA GLY A 68 -2.22 7.96 8.43
C GLY A 68 -2.78 9.05 7.53
N ILE A 69 -1.99 10.09 7.24
CA ILE A 69 -2.35 11.17 6.31
C ILE A 69 -2.69 10.60 4.93
N ASN A 70 -1.84 9.71 4.42
CA ASN A 70 -2.05 9.06 3.13
C ASN A 70 -3.38 8.29 3.12
N ASN A 71 -3.63 7.48 4.15
CA ASN A 71 -4.87 6.72 4.27
C ASN A 71 -6.11 7.62 4.28
N THR A 72 -6.07 8.74 5.04
CA THR A 72 -7.17 9.70 5.08
C THR A 72 -7.44 10.29 3.69
N ILE A 73 -6.40 10.83 3.02
CA ILE A 73 -6.51 11.41 1.68
C ILE A 73 -7.18 10.41 0.73
N TYR A 74 -6.70 9.18 0.71
CA TYR A 74 -7.25 8.14 -0.17
C TYR A 74 -8.73 7.82 0.12
N THR A 75 -9.12 7.75 1.39
CA THR A 75 -10.52 7.51 1.77
C THR A 75 -11.42 8.71 1.46
N GLU A 76 -10.96 9.94 1.70
CA GLU A 76 -11.70 11.15 1.37
C GLU A 76 -11.90 11.29 -0.14
N LEU A 77 -10.84 11.06 -0.92
CA LEU A 77 -10.92 11.06 -2.38
C LEU A 77 -11.89 10.00 -2.89
N ALA A 78 -11.97 8.83 -2.27
CA ALA A 78 -12.92 7.78 -2.66
C ALA A 78 -14.36 8.15 -2.31
N MET A 79 -14.58 8.77 -1.16
CA MET A 79 -15.91 9.18 -0.71
C MET A 79 -16.43 10.41 -1.46
N GLY A 80 -15.55 11.35 -1.81
CA GLY A 80 -15.91 12.59 -2.52
C GLY A 80 -16.32 12.39 -3.98
N VAL A 81 -15.89 11.30 -4.62
CA VAL A 81 -16.19 10.98 -6.04
C VAL A 81 -17.29 9.94 -6.22
N SER A 82 -17.92 9.50 -5.13
CA SER A 82 -18.89 8.41 -5.14
C SER A 82 -20.30 8.91 -4.84
N ASP A 83 -21.22 8.69 -5.78
CA ASP A 83 -22.66 9.00 -5.60
C ASP A 83 -23.42 7.91 -4.83
N SER A 84 -22.73 6.84 -4.42
CA SER A 84 -23.33 5.72 -3.67
C SER A 84 -23.42 6.01 -2.17
N PRO A 85 -24.31 5.32 -1.43
CA PRO A 85 -24.38 5.42 0.03
C PRO A 85 -23.00 5.19 0.67
N ARG A 86 -22.64 6.06 1.63
CA ARG A 86 -21.33 6.09 2.29
C ARG A 86 -20.81 4.71 2.75
N PRO A 87 -21.63 3.84 3.37
CA PRO A 87 -21.16 2.51 3.79
C PRO A 87 -20.78 1.60 2.61
N VAL A 88 -21.53 1.67 1.50
CA VAL A 88 -21.31 0.85 0.30
C VAL A 88 -20.06 1.30 -0.46
N ALA A 89 -19.88 2.63 -0.59
CA ALA A 89 -18.70 3.22 -1.20
C ALA A 89 -17.42 2.87 -0.44
N SER A 90 -17.45 3.02 0.89
CA SER A 90 -16.32 2.67 1.77
C SER A 90 -15.99 1.18 1.73
N ALA A 91 -16.99 0.30 1.78
CA ALA A 91 -16.79 -1.14 1.69
C ALA A 91 -16.17 -1.54 0.35
N GLY A 92 -16.72 -1.02 -0.77
CA GLY A 92 -16.20 -1.29 -2.11
C GLY A 92 -14.76 -0.79 -2.31
N TYR A 93 -14.46 0.42 -1.84
CA TYR A 93 -13.11 0.98 -1.88
C TYR A 93 -12.11 0.14 -1.07
N ASN A 94 -12.44 -0.15 0.20
CA ASN A 94 -11.56 -0.91 1.08
C ASN A 94 -11.35 -2.34 0.58
N PHE A 95 -12.38 -2.97 0.03
CA PHE A 95 -12.25 -4.28 -0.60
C PHE A 95 -11.18 -4.27 -1.70
N VAL A 96 -11.30 -3.37 -2.68
CA VAL A 96 -10.35 -3.28 -3.80
C VAL A 96 -8.95 -2.94 -3.30
N ARG A 97 -8.82 -2.00 -2.36
CA ARG A 97 -7.53 -1.60 -1.79
C ARG A 97 -6.84 -2.76 -1.07
N TRP A 98 -7.55 -3.49 -0.21
CA TRP A 98 -6.97 -4.59 0.56
C TRP A 98 -6.72 -5.85 -0.28
N MET A 99 -7.46 -6.06 -1.37
CA MET A 99 -7.17 -7.13 -2.33
C MET A 99 -5.73 -7.05 -2.85
N GLY A 100 -5.21 -5.85 -3.14
CA GLY A 100 -3.81 -5.67 -3.54
C GLY A 100 -2.81 -6.12 -2.45
N GLY A 101 -3.12 -5.82 -1.19
CA GLY A 101 -2.29 -6.26 -0.05
C GLY A 101 -2.35 -7.76 0.22
N ALA A 102 -3.48 -8.40 -0.03
CA ALA A 102 -3.63 -9.85 0.12
C ALA A 102 -2.92 -10.64 -1.01
N LEU A 103 -2.97 -10.15 -2.24
CA LEU A 103 -2.33 -10.78 -3.39
C LEU A 103 -0.81 -10.58 -3.42
N ALA A 104 -0.32 -9.49 -2.85
CA ALA A 104 1.09 -9.11 -2.88
C ALA A 104 2.04 -10.15 -2.29
N PRO A 105 1.84 -10.71 -1.08
CA PRO A 105 2.72 -11.72 -0.52
C PRO A 105 2.79 -12.98 -1.39
N PHE A 106 1.64 -13.45 -1.88
CA PHE A 106 1.56 -14.64 -2.72
C PHE A 106 2.28 -14.44 -4.06
N ALA A 107 1.98 -13.33 -4.75
CA ALA A 107 2.61 -13.01 -6.03
C ALA A 107 4.12 -12.75 -5.87
N ALA A 108 4.53 -12.06 -4.81
CA ALA A 108 5.93 -11.80 -4.49
C ALA A 108 6.70 -13.11 -4.22
N ALA A 109 6.13 -14.03 -3.44
CA ALA A 109 6.73 -15.33 -3.19
C ALA A 109 6.94 -16.11 -4.49
N GLN A 110 5.89 -16.22 -5.32
CA GLN A 110 5.96 -16.94 -6.59
C GLN A 110 6.97 -16.33 -7.57
N LEU A 111 6.98 -14.99 -7.70
CA LEU A 111 7.94 -14.28 -8.55
C LEU A 111 9.38 -14.46 -8.05
N GLY A 112 9.58 -14.45 -6.74
CA GLY A 112 10.88 -14.67 -6.11
C GLY A 112 11.42 -16.07 -6.36
N GLU A 113 10.57 -17.09 -6.27
CA GLU A 113 10.94 -18.49 -6.49
C GLU A 113 11.27 -18.79 -7.97
N HIS A 114 10.50 -18.25 -8.91
CA HIS A 114 10.63 -18.60 -10.33
C HIS A 114 11.62 -17.73 -11.11
N PHE A 115 11.72 -16.44 -10.77
CA PHE A 115 12.50 -15.47 -11.53
C PHE A 115 13.65 -14.84 -10.73
N GLY A 116 13.76 -15.16 -9.44
CA GLY A 116 14.86 -14.78 -8.57
C GLY A 116 14.54 -13.66 -7.58
N PRO A 117 15.43 -13.42 -6.60
CA PRO A 117 15.11 -12.65 -5.39
C PRO A 117 14.87 -11.15 -5.61
N GLN A 118 15.34 -10.60 -6.74
CA GLN A 118 15.22 -9.16 -7.04
C GLN A 118 13.90 -8.80 -7.73
N VAL A 119 13.27 -9.77 -8.41
CA VAL A 119 12.10 -9.55 -9.26
C VAL A 119 10.87 -9.05 -8.49
N PRO A 120 10.58 -9.52 -7.26
CA PRO A 120 9.48 -8.97 -6.46
C PRO A 120 9.64 -7.49 -6.15
N PHE A 121 10.86 -6.99 -5.96
CA PHE A 121 11.10 -5.56 -5.71
C PHE A 121 10.83 -4.71 -6.95
N PHE A 122 11.25 -5.18 -8.13
CA PHE A 122 10.90 -4.51 -9.39
C PHE A 122 9.39 -4.54 -9.66
N ALA A 123 8.72 -5.66 -9.36
CA ALA A 123 7.27 -5.75 -9.47
C ALA A 123 6.56 -4.78 -8.50
N GLY A 124 7.04 -4.65 -7.27
CA GLY A 124 6.53 -3.68 -6.30
C GLY A 124 6.78 -2.23 -6.73
N ALA A 125 7.96 -1.92 -7.26
CA ALA A 125 8.29 -0.60 -7.80
C ALA A 125 7.45 -0.25 -9.03
N ALA A 126 7.24 -1.20 -9.94
CA ALA A 126 6.38 -1.03 -11.10
C ALA A 126 4.92 -0.79 -10.66
N ALA A 127 4.42 -1.55 -9.69
CA ALA A 127 3.09 -1.32 -9.12
C ALA A 127 2.97 0.09 -8.50
N MET A 128 4.01 0.58 -7.81
CA MET A 128 4.01 1.94 -7.28
C MET A 128 3.97 3.00 -8.39
N VAL A 129 4.74 2.83 -9.46
CA VAL A 129 4.72 3.73 -10.62
C VAL A 129 3.34 3.72 -11.29
N VAL A 130 2.71 2.55 -11.42
CA VAL A 130 1.34 2.41 -11.93
C VAL A 130 0.34 3.10 -11.01
N ALA A 131 0.45 2.95 -9.68
CA ALA A 131 -0.39 3.64 -8.71
C ALA A 131 -0.29 5.17 -8.88
N ILE A 132 0.93 5.68 -8.99
CA ILE A 132 1.23 7.10 -9.23
C ILE A 132 0.58 7.54 -10.55
N GLY A 133 0.79 6.81 -11.65
CA GLY A 133 0.21 7.13 -12.96
C GLY A 133 -1.32 7.17 -12.93
N ILE A 134 -1.96 6.21 -12.24
CA ILE A 134 -3.41 6.17 -12.06
C ILE A 134 -3.88 7.37 -11.24
N ALA A 135 -3.22 7.68 -10.12
CA ALA A 135 -3.55 8.85 -9.30
C ALA A 135 -3.45 10.17 -10.08
N PHE A 136 -2.40 10.34 -10.89
CA PHE A 136 -2.22 11.52 -11.73
C PHE A 136 -3.26 11.60 -12.86
N SER A 137 -3.60 10.48 -13.50
CA SER A 137 -4.67 10.45 -14.52
C SER A 137 -6.06 10.71 -13.94
N GLY A 138 -6.28 10.34 -12.66
CA GLY A 138 -7.50 10.60 -11.90
C GLY A 138 -7.71 12.08 -11.50
N ARG A 139 -6.66 12.93 -11.55
CA ARG A 139 -6.78 14.37 -11.25
C ARG A 139 -7.87 15.06 -12.07
N ARG A 140 -8.09 14.65 -13.31
CA ARG A 140 -9.11 15.22 -14.20
C ARG A 140 -10.55 14.95 -13.77
N TYR A 141 -10.78 13.91 -12.95
CA TYR A 141 -12.11 13.57 -12.43
C TYR A 141 -12.40 14.21 -11.07
N LEU A 142 -11.36 14.64 -10.35
CA LEU A 142 -11.45 15.26 -9.02
C LEU A 142 -11.82 16.75 -9.07
N THR A 143 -11.59 17.43 -10.19
CA THR A 143 -11.87 18.87 -10.36
C THR A 143 -13.30 19.18 -10.81
N ALA A 144 -14.11 18.16 -11.13
CA ALA A 144 -15.41 18.36 -11.78
C ALA A 144 -16.61 18.40 -10.83
N HIS A 145 -16.45 18.07 -9.55
CA HIS A 145 -17.53 18.11 -8.56
C HIS A 145 -17.04 18.85 -7.32
N GLU A 146 -16.88 20.17 -7.42
CA GLU A 146 -17.05 21.01 -6.23
C GLU A 146 -18.50 20.78 -5.76
N PRO A 147 -18.73 20.27 -4.54
CA PRO A 147 -20.07 20.26 -3.99
C PRO A 147 -20.48 21.72 -3.82
N HIS A 148 -21.56 22.13 -4.49
CA HIS A 148 -22.25 23.36 -4.15
C HIS A 148 -22.58 23.31 -2.65
N VAL A 149 -21.83 24.09 -1.89
CA VAL A 149 -22.06 24.33 -0.48
C VAL A 149 -23.39 25.07 -0.40
N VAL A 150 -24.42 24.41 0.13
CA VAL A 150 -25.66 25.02 0.61
C VAL A 150 -25.67 24.87 2.12
#